data_AF-A0A3D3YXA4-F1
#
_entry.id   AF-A0A3D3YXA4-F1
#
_cell.length_a   1.000
_cell.length_b   1.000
_cell.length_c   1.000
_cell.angle_alpha   90.00
_cell.angle_beta   90.00
_cell.angle_gamma   90.00
#
_symmetry.space_group_name_H-M   'P 1'
#
loop_
_entity.id
_entity.type
_entity.pdbx_description
1 polymer ?
#
loop_
_entity_poly.entity_id
_entity_poly.type
_entity_poly.pdbx_seq_one_letter_code
_entity_poly.pdbx_strand_id
1 'polypeptide(L)'
;MILPLTGGAAFLGKPEKQALDALEGVVNKKGGIGGRPVKFTYYDDATTPATDVQLVNQIKAKNVPVILGPSLVASCNAAAPIVANGPVLYCFSPGIHPAKDSYSFTSSVSTIDLNRALFKYFKAKGMTKIATITSTDATGQDADNAIKTAVTENPGVTLVAQEHFNTTDVSVSAQISADQVVRRAGPGGLEHRDAGGHGVPRRRPGWPRHPDRDHRWQHDLRPDGAVRGVPAEGAAH
;
A
#
# COMPACT_ATOMS: atom_id res chain seq x y z
N MET A 1 -15.09 -4.21 13.16
CA MET A 1 -14.05 -3.44 12.47
C MET A 1 -13.17 -2.82 13.50
N ILE A 2 -11.85 -3.00 13.38
CA ILE A 2 -10.86 -2.25 14.15
C ILE A 2 -10.15 -1.35 13.13
N LEU A 3 -10.21 -0.03 13.30
CA LEU A 3 -9.63 0.92 12.36
C LEU A 3 -8.93 2.05 13.14
N PRO A 4 -7.87 2.65 12.57
CA PRO A 4 -7.26 3.85 13.14
C PRO A 4 -8.13 5.06 12.78
N LEU A 5 -9.13 5.38 13.61
CA LEU A 5 -9.99 6.55 13.37
C LEU A 5 -9.37 7.82 13.97
N THR A 6 -8.53 7.65 15.00
CA THR A 6 -7.65 8.67 15.57
C THR A 6 -6.19 8.22 15.56
N GLY A 7 -5.29 9.12 15.94
CA GLY A 7 -3.84 8.87 15.93
C GLY A 7 -3.17 9.10 14.56
N GLY A 8 -1.91 8.69 14.45
CA GLY A 8 -1.06 8.97 13.29
C GLY A 8 -1.54 8.36 11.97
N ALA A 9 -2.31 7.27 12.03
CA ALA A 9 -2.84 6.58 10.85
C ALA A 9 -4.32 6.91 10.57
N ALA A 10 -4.88 7.96 11.18
CA ALA A 10 -6.26 8.38 10.93
C ALA A 10 -6.56 8.70 9.46
N PHE A 11 -5.53 9.02 8.67
CA PHE A 11 -5.64 9.23 7.24
C PHE A 11 -5.96 7.94 6.46
N LEU A 12 -5.69 6.75 7.02
CA LEU A 12 -6.10 5.45 6.48
C LEU A 12 -7.50 5.07 6.97
N GLY A 13 -7.74 5.12 8.28
CA GLY A 13 -8.98 4.60 8.85
C GLY A 13 -10.24 5.39 8.48
N LYS A 14 -10.13 6.71 8.27
CA LYS A 14 -11.27 7.54 7.81
C LYS A 14 -11.79 7.14 6.43
N PRO A 15 -10.97 7.08 5.36
CA PRO A 15 -11.44 6.61 4.06
C PRO A 15 -11.84 5.13 4.07
N GLU A 16 -11.17 4.27 4.85
CA GLU A 16 -11.60 2.87 5.02
C GLU A 16 -13.02 2.78 5.60
N LYS A 17 -13.31 3.54 6.65
CA LYS A 17 -14.67 3.62 7.23
C LYS A 17 -15.69 4.10 6.19
N GLN A 18 -15.37 5.14 5.44
CA GLN A 18 -16.27 5.67 4.40
C GLN A 18 -16.56 4.62 3.32
N ALA A 19 -15.54 3.87 2.88
CA ALA A 19 -15.70 2.79 1.91
C ALA A 19 -16.59 1.66 2.45
N LEU A 20 -16.43 1.30 3.73
CA LEU A 20 -17.23 0.28 4.39
C LEU A 20 -18.69 0.71 4.62
N ASP A 21 -18.93 1.97 5.00
CA ASP A 21 -20.28 2.53 5.11
C ASP A 21 -20.99 2.53 3.74
N ALA A 22 -20.26 2.88 2.67
CA ALA A 22 -20.79 2.82 1.31
C ALA A 22 -21.10 1.37 0.89
N LEU A 23 -20.20 0.43 1.22
CA LEU A 23 -20.40 -0.99 0.95
C LEU A 23 -21.62 -1.54 1.69
N GLU A 24 -21.77 -1.22 2.98
CA GLU A 24 -22.96 -1.58 3.79
C GLU A 24 -24.24 -1.10 3.10
N GLY A 25 -24.27 0.16 2.66
CA GLY A 25 -25.42 0.72 1.94
C GLY A 25 -25.73 0.02 0.62
N VAL A 26 -24.71 -0.26 -0.21
CA VAL A 26 -24.88 -0.94 -1.50
C VAL A 26 -25.35 -2.39 -1.33
N VAL A 27 -24.74 -3.13 -0.39
CA VAL A 27 -25.06 -4.53 -0.13
C VAL A 27 -26.47 -4.67 0.44
N ASN A 28 -26.84 -3.82 1.41
CA ASN A 28 -28.16 -3.88 2.02
C ASN A 28 -29.28 -3.49 1.06
N LYS A 29 -29.05 -2.53 0.16
CA LYS A 29 -30.00 -2.19 -0.92
C LYS A 29 -30.27 -3.37 -1.87
N LYS A 30 -29.34 -4.32 -1.98
CA LYS A 30 -29.48 -5.54 -2.80
C LYS A 30 -30.05 -6.74 -2.01
N GLY A 31 -30.58 -6.52 -0.81
CA GLY A 31 -31.15 -7.58 0.03
C GLY A 31 -30.17 -8.21 1.01
N GLY A 32 -28.96 -7.65 1.15
CA GLY A 32 -27.94 -8.15 2.09
C GLY A 32 -27.20 -9.39 1.58
N ILE A 33 -26.54 -10.10 2.51
CA ILE A 33 -25.82 -11.35 2.21
C ILE A 33 -26.68 -12.51 2.68
N GLY A 34 -27.11 -13.37 1.75
CA GLY A 34 -28.02 -14.48 2.06
C GLY A 34 -29.36 -14.02 2.65
N GLY A 35 -29.85 -12.84 2.22
CA GLY A 35 -31.09 -12.24 2.73
C GLY A 35 -30.94 -11.52 4.09
N ARG A 36 -29.73 -11.41 4.63
CA ARG A 36 -29.46 -10.76 5.93
C ARG A 36 -28.72 -9.43 5.73
N PRO A 37 -29.22 -8.32 6.30
CA PRO A 37 -28.50 -7.06 6.27
C PRO A 37 -27.14 -7.17 6.95
N VAL A 38 -26.13 -6.52 6.35
CA VAL A 38 -24.81 -6.35 6.93
C VAL A 38 -24.81 -5.12 7.82
N LYS A 39 -24.12 -5.20 8.96
CA LYS A 39 -23.83 -4.06 9.82
C LYS A 39 -22.38 -4.11 10.29
N PHE A 40 -21.64 -3.03 10.05
CA PHE A 40 -20.29 -2.87 10.58
C PHE A 40 -20.31 -2.09 11.89
N THR A 41 -19.73 -2.69 12.93
CA THR A 41 -19.40 -2.01 14.19
C THR A 41 -17.94 -1.59 14.16
N TYR A 42 -17.69 -0.32 14.44
CA TYR A 42 -16.35 0.29 14.39
C TYR A 42 -15.78 0.47 15.79
N TYR A 43 -14.50 0.11 15.93
CA TYR A 43 -13.67 0.35 17.10
C TYR A 43 -12.44 1.14 16.66
N ASP A 44 -12.14 2.23 17.37
CA ASP A 44 -10.97 3.05 17.12
C ASP A 44 -9.76 2.49 17.88
N ASP A 45 -8.72 2.08 17.16
CA ASP A 45 -7.48 1.56 17.75
C ASP A 45 -6.47 2.66 18.15
N ALA A 46 -6.79 3.92 17.85
CA ALA A 46 -5.95 5.09 18.09
C ALA A 46 -4.53 4.98 17.49
N THR A 47 -4.34 4.14 16.47
CA THR A 47 -3.05 3.80 15.86
C THR A 47 -2.09 3.11 16.84
N THR A 48 -2.59 2.22 17.72
CA THR A 48 -1.72 1.56 18.72
C THR A 48 -1.93 0.05 18.84
N PRO A 49 -0.87 -0.78 18.70
CA PRO A 49 -0.97 -2.23 18.86
C PRO A 49 -1.51 -2.66 20.24
N ALA A 50 -1.25 -1.87 21.29
CA ALA A 50 -1.76 -2.16 22.62
C ALA A 50 -3.30 -2.07 22.68
N THR A 51 -3.88 -1.05 22.05
CA THR A 51 -5.34 -0.90 21.95
C THR A 51 -5.92 -1.99 21.04
N ASP A 52 -5.24 -2.36 19.96
CA ASP A 52 -5.65 -3.49 19.11
C ASP A 52 -5.79 -4.79 19.91
N VAL A 53 -4.80 -5.13 20.73
CA VAL A 53 -4.84 -6.32 21.60
C VAL A 53 -6.06 -6.28 22.53
N GLN A 54 -6.35 -5.13 23.13
CA GLN A 54 -7.51 -4.95 24.02
C GLN A 54 -8.83 -5.13 23.26
N LEU A 55 -8.96 -4.47 22.10
CA LEU A 55 -10.15 -4.51 21.26
C LEU A 55 -10.40 -5.91 20.72
N VAL A 56 -9.37 -6.62 20.24
CA VAL A 56 -9.49 -7.99 19.75
C VAL A 56 -10.02 -8.92 20.85
N ASN A 57 -9.50 -8.83 22.07
CA ASN A 57 -10.01 -9.62 23.19
C ASN A 57 -11.48 -9.28 23.52
N GLN A 58 -11.82 -7.99 23.55
CA GLN A 58 -13.20 -7.55 23.79
C GLN A 58 -14.17 -8.04 22.71
N ILE A 59 -13.76 -7.98 21.44
CA ILE A 59 -14.58 -8.36 20.29
C ILE A 59 -14.73 -9.89 20.25
N LYS A 60 -13.64 -10.64 20.49
CA LYS A 60 -13.65 -12.10 20.55
C LYS A 60 -14.60 -12.63 21.62
N ALA A 61 -14.67 -11.97 22.78
CA ALA A 61 -15.63 -12.32 23.85
C ALA A 61 -17.11 -12.23 23.42
N LYS A 62 -17.41 -11.52 22.33
CA LYS A 62 -18.76 -11.42 21.75
C LYS A 62 -19.07 -12.53 20.74
N ASN A 63 -18.20 -13.52 20.57
CA ASN A 63 -18.36 -14.64 19.63
C ASN A 63 -18.62 -14.18 18.18
N VAL A 64 -18.01 -13.08 17.76
CA VAL A 64 -18.10 -12.64 16.36
C VAL A 64 -17.37 -13.64 15.47
N PRO A 65 -17.84 -13.92 14.23
CA PRO A 65 -17.18 -14.86 13.35
C PRO A 65 -15.95 -14.26 12.63
N VAL A 66 -15.94 -12.94 12.44
CA VAL A 66 -14.93 -12.23 11.65
C VAL A 66 -14.59 -10.89 12.30
N ILE A 67 -13.29 -10.60 12.36
CA ILE A 67 -12.72 -9.28 12.66
C ILE A 67 -12.06 -8.79 11.37
N LEU A 68 -12.48 -7.61 10.91
CA LEU A 68 -11.88 -6.92 9.77
C LEU A 68 -11.07 -5.73 10.30
N GLY A 69 -9.89 -5.51 9.72
CA GLY A 69 -8.82 -4.70 10.29
C GLY A 69 -7.98 -5.51 11.29
N PRO A 70 -6.93 -4.94 11.91
CA PRO A 70 -6.50 -3.54 11.82
C PRO A 70 -5.86 -3.18 10.46
N SER A 71 -5.41 -1.92 10.34
CA SER A 71 -4.90 -1.36 9.07
C SER A 71 -3.37 -1.25 8.99
N LEU A 72 -2.65 -1.43 10.11
CA LEU A 72 -1.18 -1.35 10.15
C LEU A 72 -0.54 -2.71 10.41
N VAL A 73 0.68 -2.91 9.89
CA VAL A 73 1.46 -4.14 10.07
C VAL A 73 1.64 -4.47 11.56
N ALA A 74 2.07 -3.48 12.37
CA ALA A 74 2.30 -3.68 13.80
C ALA A 74 1.02 -4.10 14.54
N SER A 75 -0.09 -3.45 14.23
CA SER A 75 -1.41 -3.73 14.79
C SER A 75 -1.90 -5.12 14.43
N CYS A 76 -1.79 -5.51 13.16
CA CYS A 76 -2.18 -6.84 12.71
C CYS A 76 -1.29 -7.95 13.29
N ASN A 77 0.02 -7.72 13.38
CA ASN A 77 0.96 -8.66 14.00
C ASN A 77 0.66 -8.86 15.50
N ALA A 78 0.19 -7.83 16.20
CA ALA A 78 -0.25 -7.95 17.59
C ALA A 78 -1.59 -8.68 17.72
N ALA A 79 -2.51 -8.50 16.76
CA ALA A 79 -3.82 -9.14 16.75
C ALA A 79 -3.80 -10.63 16.38
N ALA A 80 -3.02 -11.01 15.37
CA ALA A 80 -3.05 -12.35 14.77
C ALA A 80 -2.85 -13.52 15.76
N PRO A 81 -1.91 -13.46 16.73
CA PRO A 81 -1.74 -14.56 17.69
C PRO A 81 -2.96 -14.79 18.59
N ILE A 82 -3.74 -13.75 18.90
CA ILE A 82 -4.90 -13.83 19.81
C ILE A 82 -6.04 -14.64 19.19
N VAL A 83 -6.09 -14.66 17.85
CA VAL A 83 -7.14 -15.26 17.03
C VAL A 83 -6.62 -16.48 16.26
N ALA A 84 -5.51 -17.08 16.71
CA ALA A 84 -4.90 -18.24 16.04
C ALA A 84 -5.86 -19.41 15.81
N ASN A 85 -6.87 -19.58 16.67
CA ASN A 85 -7.92 -20.61 16.57
C ASN A 85 -9.31 -20.03 16.27
N GLY A 86 -9.34 -18.83 15.68
CA GLY A 86 -10.56 -18.07 15.44
C GLY A 86 -10.80 -16.96 16.49
N PRO A 87 -11.65 -15.97 16.15
CA PRO A 87 -12.36 -15.80 14.88
C PRO A 87 -11.45 -15.47 13.69
N VAL A 88 -12.01 -15.44 12.48
CA VAL A 88 -11.23 -15.02 11.29
C VAL A 88 -10.78 -13.57 11.48
N LEU A 89 -9.50 -13.30 11.26
CA LEU A 89 -8.93 -11.97 11.16
C LEU A 89 -8.62 -11.67 9.70
N TYR A 90 -9.19 -10.60 9.16
CA TYR A 90 -8.81 -10.08 7.86
C TYR A 90 -8.14 -8.71 8.05
N CYS A 91 -6.81 -8.72 8.08
CA CYS A 91 -5.98 -7.53 8.19
C CYS A 91 -6.01 -6.73 6.89
N PHE A 92 -6.09 -5.40 6.99
CA PHE A 92 -6.07 -4.49 5.83
C PHE A 92 -4.66 -4.06 5.41
N SER A 93 -3.64 -4.48 6.15
CA SER A 93 -2.25 -4.30 5.73
C SER A 93 -1.75 -5.51 4.92
N PRO A 94 -1.17 -5.31 3.72
CA PRO A 94 -0.52 -6.36 2.93
C PRO A 94 0.81 -6.84 3.51
N GLY A 95 1.35 -6.14 4.51
CA GLY A 95 2.68 -6.39 5.07
C GLY A 95 2.71 -7.38 6.24
N ILE A 96 1.67 -8.19 6.39
CA ILE A 96 1.70 -9.33 7.31
C ILE A 96 1.81 -10.64 6.52
N HIS A 97 2.42 -11.64 7.14
CA HIS A 97 2.60 -12.97 6.55
C HIS A 97 1.96 -14.02 7.48
N PRO A 98 0.63 -14.21 7.40
CA PRO A 98 -0.06 -15.18 8.25
C PRO A 98 0.53 -16.57 8.11
N ALA A 99 0.62 -17.31 9.22
CA ALA A 99 1.05 -18.69 9.19
C ALA A 99 0.09 -19.54 8.36
N LYS A 100 0.63 -20.57 7.68
CA LYS A 100 -0.16 -21.59 7.03
C LYS A 100 -1.14 -22.19 8.05
N ASP A 101 -2.38 -22.42 7.61
CA ASP A 101 -3.47 -22.99 8.42
C ASP A 101 -3.90 -22.09 9.61
N SER A 102 -3.58 -20.80 9.59
CA SER A 102 -4.10 -19.83 10.56
C SER A 102 -5.46 -19.24 10.15
N TYR A 103 -6.15 -18.63 11.11
CA TYR A 103 -7.38 -17.87 10.87
C TYR A 103 -7.13 -16.42 10.43
N SER A 104 -5.88 -16.06 10.13
CA SER A 104 -5.49 -14.72 9.71
C SER A 104 -5.31 -14.65 8.20
N PHE A 105 -5.90 -13.63 7.60
CA PHE A 105 -5.83 -13.29 6.19
C PHE A 105 -5.39 -11.84 6.06
N THR A 106 -4.80 -11.51 4.92
CA THR A 106 -4.33 -10.16 4.60
C THR A 106 -4.90 -9.70 3.28
N SER A 107 -5.12 -8.40 3.17
CA SER A 107 -5.58 -7.76 1.94
C SER A 107 -4.46 -7.57 0.92
N SER A 108 -4.82 -7.53 -0.35
CA SER A 108 -3.93 -7.20 -1.48
C SER A 108 -2.81 -8.24 -1.70
N VAL A 109 -1.87 -7.89 -2.56
CA VAL A 109 -0.68 -8.69 -2.88
C VAL A 109 0.32 -8.52 -1.75
N SER A 110 0.95 -9.63 -1.33
CA SER A 110 2.02 -9.59 -0.32
C SER A 110 3.14 -8.64 -0.74
N THR A 111 3.73 -7.95 0.24
CA THR A 111 4.88 -7.07 0.00
C THR A 111 6.06 -7.80 -0.63
N ILE A 112 6.24 -9.08 -0.32
CA ILE A 112 7.26 -9.96 -0.92
C ILE A 112 7.01 -10.11 -2.43
N ASP A 113 5.81 -10.52 -2.82
CA ASP A 113 5.51 -10.80 -4.23
C ASP A 113 5.47 -9.50 -5.05
N LEU A 114 4.99 -8.41 -4.45
CA LEU A 114 5.02 -7.09 -5.05
C LEU A 114 6.47 -6.66 -5.36
N ASN A 115 7.38 -6.78 -4.39
CA ASN A 115 8.79 -6.43 -4.59
C ASN A 115 9.49 -7.36 -5.57
N ARG A 116 9.21 -8.67 -5.55
CA ARG A 116 9.71 -9.61 -6.56
C ARG A 116 9.34 -9.18 -7.98
N ALA A 117 8.07 -8.89 -8.20
CA ALA A 117 7.56 -8.46 -9.50
C ALA A 117 8.22 -7.15 -9.94
N LEU A 118 8.37 -6.21 -9.01
CA LEU A 118 8.96 -4.90 -9.29
C LEU A 118 10.44 -4.99 -9.65
N PHE A 119 11.25 -5.74 -8.89
CA PHE A 119 12.68 -5.87 -9.17
C PHE A 119 12.94 -6.66 -10.46
N LYS A 120 12.12 -7.68 -10.75
CA LYS A 120 12.15 -8.36 -12.05
C LYS A 120 11.86 -7.38 -13.19
N TYR A 121 10.87 -6.52 -13.03
CA TYR A 121 10.55 -5.48 -14.01
C TYR A 121 11.70 -4.48 -14.18
N PHE A 122 12.30 -4.01 -13.09
CA PHE A 122 13.44 -3.10 -13.14
C PHE A 122 14.62 -3.69 -13.90
N LYS A 123 15.00 -4.93 -13.58
CA LYS A 123 16.05 -5.67 -14.30
C LYS A 123 15.73 -5.81 -15.78
N ALA A 124 14.49 -6.17 -16.14
CA ALA A 124 14.07 -6.30 -17.54
C ALA A 124 14.13 -4.98 -18.32
N LYS A 125 14.07 -3.83 -17.63
CA LYS A 125 14.24 -2.50 -18.20
C LYS A 125 15.69 -1.98 -18.14
N GLY A 126 16.64 -2.81 -17.71
CA GLY A 126 18.05 -2.42 -17.58
C GLY A 126 18.35 -1.55 -16.36
N MET A 127 17.42 -1.46 -15.42
CA MET A 127 17.55 -0.63 -14.22
C MET A 127 18.11 -1.50 -13.10
N THR A 128 19.43 -1.46 -12.95
CA THR A 128 20.17 -2.37 -12.06
C THR A 128 20.70 -1.71 -10.81
N LYS A 129 20.66 -0.38 -10.71
CA LYS A 129 21.06 0.39 -9.52
C LYS A 129 19.83 1.03 -8.90
N ILE A 130 19.40 0.54 -7.75
CA ILE A 130 18.15 0.93 -7.11
C ILE A 130 18.46 1.61 -5.79
N ALA A 131 17.72 2.66 -5.47
CA ALA A 131 17.69 3.24 -4.13
C ALA A 131 16.30 3.12 -3.54
N THR A 132 16.23 2.83 -2.24
CA THR A 132 14.96 2.66 -1.53
C THR A 132 14.88 3.61 -0.34
N ILE A 133 13.67 4.05 -0.05
CA ILE A 133 13.35 4.76 1.19
C ILE A 133 12.08 4.16 1.79
N THR A 134 12.19 3.66 3.01
CA THR A 134 11.11 2.96 3.74
C THR A 134 10.87 3.62 5.10
N SER A 135 9.73 3.37 5.73
CA SER A 135 9.46 3.89 7.09
C SER A 135 10.22 3.10 8.15
N THR A 136 10.49 3.69 9.32
CA THR A 136 11.13 2.99 10.45
C THR A 136 10.20 2.04 11.21
N ASP A 137 8.89 2.13 10.96
CA ASP A 137 7.88 1.30 11.60
C ASP A 137 7.84 -0.13 11.02
N ALA A 138 6.94 -0.97 11.55
CA ALA A 138 6.82 -2.36 11.12
C ALA A 138 6.49 -2.51 9.62
N THR A 139 5.86 -1.51 9.00
CA THR A 139 5.54 -1.51 7.57
C THR A 139 6.83 -1.42 6.73
N GLY A 140 7.70 -0.47 7.05
CA GLY A 140 8.96 -0.34 6.32
C GLY A 140 9.96 -1.44 6.64
N GLN A 141 9.94 -2.00 7.85
CA GLN A 141 10.73 -3.20 8.18
C GLN A 141 10.29 -4.42 7.35
N ASP A 142 8.99 -4.60 7.13
CA ASP A 142 8.48 -5.66 6.25
C ASP A 142 8.91 -5.41 4.78
N ALA A 143 8.79 -4.17 4.31
CA ALA A 143 9.25 -3.79 2.98
C ALA A 143 10.76 -4.00 2.79
N ASP A 144 11.59 -3.66 3.77
CA ASP A 144 13.04 -3.90 3.73
C ASP A 144 13.37 -5.38 3.56
N ASN A 145 12.66 -6.26 4.26
CA ASN A 145 12.83 -7.70 4.14
C ASN A 145 12.41 -8.19 2.74
N ALA A 146 11.30 -7.66 2.21
CA ALA A 146 10.83 -7.95 0.87
C ALA A 146 11.82 -7.48 -0.21
N ILE A 147 12.36 -6.27 -0.07
CA ILE A 147 13.40 -5.69 -0.94
C ILE A 147 14.66 -6.55 -0.91
N LYS A 148 15.15 -6.92 0.28
CA LYS A 148 16.33 -7.77 0.43
C LYS A 148 16.16 -9.12 -0.27
N THR A 149 14.98 -9.72 -0.15
CA THR A 149 14.62 -10.96 -0.83
C THR A 149 14.66 -10.76 -2.35
N ALA A 150 14.01 -9.70 -2.85
CA ALA A 150 13.93 -9.39 -4.27
C ALA A 150 15.31 -9.12 -4.90
N VAL A 151 16.21 -8.43 -4.21
CA VAL A 151 17.61 -8.22 -4.65
C VAL A 151 18.35 -9.56 -4.76
N THR A 152 18.23 -10.41 -3.75
CA THR A 152 18.88 -11.74 -3.72
C THR A 152 18.44 -12.60 -4.91
N GLU A 153 17.15 -12.54 -5.24
CA GLU A 153 16.56 -13.29 -6.36
C GLU A 153 16.87 -12.68 -7.75
N ASN A 154 17.44 -11.48 -7.81
CA ASN A 154 17.76 -10.78 -9.05
C ASN A 154 19.26 -10.44 -9.14
N PRO A 155 20.14 -11.42 -9.39
CA PRO A 155 21.57 -11.18 -9.57
C PRO A 155 21.84 -10.09 -10.62
N GLY A 156 22.78 -9.20 -10.33
CA GLY A 156 23.10 -8.04 -11.17
C GLY A 156 22.29 -6.78 -10.87
N VAL A 157 21.31 -6.85 -9.96
CA VAL A 157 20.69 -5.67 -9.34
C VAL A 157 21.44 -5.35 -8.03
N THR A 158 21.72 -4.08 -7.79
CA THR A 158 22.38 -3.58 -6.57
C THR A 158 21.57 -2.46 -5.93
N LEU A 159 21.47 -2.51 -4.60
CA LEU A 159 21.00 -1.38 -3.81
C LEU A 159 22.16 -0.40 -3.62
N VAL A 160 21.98 0.82 -4.10
CA VAL A 160 22.99 1.89 -3.99
C VAL A 160 22.74 2.82 -2.80
N ALA A 161 21.53 2.80 -2.25
CA ALA A 161 21.14 3.47 -1.02
C ALA A 161 19.89 2.79 -0.44
N GLN A 162 19.81 2.75 0.88
CA GLN A 162 18.64 2.29 1.62
C GLN A 162 18.47 3.25 2.79
N GLU A 163 17.45 4.10 2.71
CA GLU A 163 17.19 5.17 3.66
C GLU A 163 15.90 4.93 4.43
N HIS A 164 15.77 5.56 5.60
CA HIS A 164 14.60 5.42 6.44
C HIS A 164 14.07 6.77 6.92
N PHE A 165 12.75 6.85 7.09
CA PHE A 165 12.09 8.00 7.71
C PHE A 165 11.17 7.60 8.84
N ASN A 166 11.02 8.47 9.85
CA ASN A 166 10.04 8.25 10.89
C ASN A 166 8.67 8.68 10.40
N THR A 167 7.64 7.93 10.77
CA THR A 167 6.25 8.21 10.37
C THR A 167 5.71 9.53 10.94
N THR A 168 6.40 10.12 11.92
CA THR A 168 6.11 11.44 12.49
C THR A 168 6.92 12.58 11.86
N ASP A 169 7.83 12.28 10.92
CA ASP A 169 8.64 13.31 10.28
C ASP A 169 7.77 14.20 9.39
N VAL A 170 7.89 15.52 9.57
CA VAL A 170 7.20 16.52 8.74
C VAL A 170 7.76 16.56 7.31
N SER A 171 8.99 16.05 7.13
CA SER A 171 9.66 16.00 5.84
C SER A 171 10.68 14.88 5.77
N VAL A 172 10.80 14.30 4.58
CA VAL A 172 11.81 13.31 4.19
C VAL A 172 12.96 13.94 3.38
N SER A 173 13.08 15.27 3.38
CA SER A 173 14.06 16.00 2.57
C SER A 173 15.53 15.65 2.85
N ALA A 174 15.87 15.24 4.09
CA ALA A 174 17.23 14.86 4.43
C ALA A 174 17.62 13.53 3.76
N GLN A 175 16.70 12.57 3.81
CA GLN A 175 16.79 11.25 3.19
C GLN A 175 16.71 11.33 1.66
N ILE A 176 15.87 12.24 1.15
CA ILE A 176 15.65 12.44 -0.28
C ILE A 176 16.74 13.30 -0.92
N SER A 177 17.61 13.97 -0.14
CA SER A 177 18.57 14.95 -0.67
C SER A 177 19.19 14.42 -1.96
N ALA A 178 18.67 14.95 -3.08
CA ALA A 178 18.71 14.26 -4.37
C ALA A 178 20.15 14.06 -4.84
N ASP A 179 21.05 14.87 -4.31
CA ASP A 179 22.48 14.79 -4.50
C ASP A 179 23.15 13.55 -3.88
N GLN A 180 22.61 12.87 -2.87
CA GLN A 180 23.25 11.65 -2.34
C GLN A 180 22.72 10.37 -2.99
N VAL A 181 21.40 10.29 -3.18
CA VAL A 181 20.75 9.11 -3.77
C VAL A 181 21.02 9.00 -5.27
N VAL A 182 20.90 10.11 -6.02
CA VAL A 182 21.14 10.13 -7.48
C VAL A 182 22.64 10.06 -7.81
N ARG A 183 23.52 10.67 -7.01
CA ARG A 183 24.98 10.57 -7.25
C ARG A 183 25.52 9.17 -7.00
N ARG A 184 24.94 8.41 -6.06
CA ARG A 184 25.31 7.01 -5.80
C ARG A 184 24.70 6.04 -6.82
N ALA A 185 23.47 6.31 -7.29
CA ALA A 185 22.83 5.51 -8.32
C ALA A 185 23.42 5.72 -9.74
N GLY A 186 24.01 6.90 -9.99
CA GLY A 186 24.53 7.27 -11.31
C GLY A 186 23.42 7.60 -12.33
N PRO A 187 23.78 7.94 -13.58
CA PRO A 187 22.80 8.24 -14.63
C PRO A 187 22.00 6.97 -14.97
N GLY A 188 20.74 6.90 -14.51
CA GLY A 188 19.86 5.74 -14.72
C GLY A 188 19.19 5.16 -13.46
N GLY A 189 19.50 5.69 -12.27
CA GLY A 189 18.89 5.26 -11.00
C GLY A 189 17.42 5.67 -10.87
N LEU A 190 16.60 4.77 -10.29
CA LEU A 190 15.21 5.03 -9.92
C LEU A 190 15.03 4.93 -8.41
N GLU A 191 14.22 5.85 -7.87
CA GLU A 191 13.78 5.89 -6.48
C GLU A 191 12.48 5.08 -6.35
N HIS A 192 12.47 4.06 -5.49
CA HIS A 192 11.24 3.36 -5.09
C HIS A 192 10.83 3.80 -3.68
N ARG A 193 9.58 4.25 -3.54
CA ARG A 193 8.95 4.63 -2.27
C ARG A 193 7.84 3.67 -1.94
N ASP A 194 7.77 3.25 -0.68
CA ASP A 194 6.57 2.61 -0.17
C ASP A 194 5.39 3.57 -0.14
N ALA A 195 4.20 3.01 -0.32
CA ALA A 195 2.93 3.73 -0.43
C ALA A 195 2.51 4.55 0.81
N GLY A 196 3.33 4.58 1.88
CA GLY A 196 3.08 5.37 3.09
C GLY A 196 3.61 6.80 3.06
N GLY A 197 4.44 7.18 2.08
CA GLY A 197 5.08 8.50 2.03
C GLY A 197 4.54 9.41 0.91
N HIS A 198 3.50 10.19 1.18
CA HIS A 198 3.01 11.18 0.23
C HIS A 198 3.99 12.35 0.08
N GLY A 199 4.83 12.29 -0.96
CA GLY A 199 5.56 13.44 -1.50
C GLY A 199 5.22 13.63 -2.98
N VAL A 200 4.35 14.59 -3.30
CA VAL A 200 4.06 15.01 -4.68
C VAL A 200 5.36 15.46 -5.35
N PRO A 201 5.78 14.92 -6.51
CA PRO A 201 6.99 15.38 -7.18
C PRO A 201 6.79 16.79 -7.71
N ARG A 202 7.39 17.81 -7.06
CA ARG A 202 7.57 19.12 -7.68
C ARG A 202 8.87 19.12 -8.48
N ARG A 203 8.77 19.27 -9.81
CA ARG A 203 9.92 19.55 -10.69
C ARG A 203 10.61 20.84 -10.22
N ARG A 204 11.93 20.80 -10.01
CA ARG A 204 12.75 22.00 -9.82
C ARG A 204 13.17 22.60 -11.18
N PRO A 205 13.23 23.92 -11.35
CA PRO A 205 13.81 24.56 -12.53
C PRO A 205 15.33 24.28 -12.60
N GLY A 206 15.84 23.83 -13.75
CA GLY A 206 17.29 23.62 -13.98
C GLY A 206 17.72 22.28 -14.59
N TRP A 207 16.79 21.37 -14.91
CA TRP A 207 17.14 20.08 -15.53
C TRP A 207 17.50 20.22 -17.02
N PRO A 208 18.65 19.71 -17.51
CA PRO A 208 18.96 19.72 -18.93
C PRO A 208 18.03 18.79 -19.71
N ARG A 209 17.53 19.24 -20.87
CA ARG A 209 16.76 18.39 -21.80
C ARG A 209 17.70 17.33 -22.38
N HIS A 210 17.33 16.06 -22.28
CA HIS A 210 17.94 15.01 -23.10
C HIS A 210 17.30 15.09 -24.50
N PRO A 211 18.05 15.05 -25.62
CA PRO A 211 17.49 15.38 -26.94
C PRO A 211 16.55 14.34 -27.57
N ASP A 212 16.30 13.18 -26.95
CA ASP A 212 15.84 12.01 -27.72
C ASP A 212 14.60 11.27 -27.19
N ARG A 213 13.68 11.96 -26.51
CA ARG A 213 12.38 11.37 -26.16
C ARG A 213 11.23 12.38 -26.28
N ASP A 214 10.95 12.79 -27.50
CA ASP A 214 9.75 13.56 -27.86
C ASP A 214 8.67 12.63 -28.46
N HIS A 215 8.20 11.67 -27.66
CA HIS A 215 6.90 11.03 -27.90
C HIS A 215 5.94 11.47 -26.80
N ARG A 216 5.23 12.58 -27.09
CA ARG A 216 4.05 13.05 -26.37
C ARG A 216 2.97 11.96 -26.41
N TRP A 217 2.67 11.36 -25.27
CA TRP A 217 1.31 10.87 -25.00
C TRP A 217 0.59 11.98 -24.23
N GLN A 218 -0.12 12.82 -24.98
CA GLN A 218 -0.97 13.87 -24.46
C GLN A 218 -2.41 13.40 -24.72
N HIS A 219 -3.07 12.87 -23.70
CA HIS A 219 -4.52 12.74 -23.72
C HIS A 219 -5.07 14.18 -23.67
N ASP A 220 -5.50 14.66 -24.84
CA ASP A 220 -6.20 15.93 -25.01
C ASP A 220 -7.64 15.74 -24.51
N LEU A 221 -7.94 16.27 -23.33
CA LEU A 221 -9.30 16.47 -22.86
C LEU A 221 -9.53 17.97 -22.74
N ARG A 222 -10.23 18.54 -23.72
CA ARG A 222 -10.72 19.93 -23.67
C ARG A 222 -12.03 20.02 -22.88
N PRO A 223 -12.30 21.15 -22.22
CA PRO A 223 -13.37 21.33 -21.26
C PRO A 223 -14.68 21.77 -21.93
N ASP A 224 -15.28 20.94 -22.78
CA ASP A 224 -16.51 21.30 -23.49
C ASP A 224 -17.34 20.04 -23.76
N GLY A 225 -18.35 19.78 -22.93
CA GLY A 225 -19.22 18.61 -23.06
C GLY A 225 -20.06 18.63 -24.33
N ALA A 226 -19.70 17.82 -25.33
CA ALA A 226 -20.61 17.35 -26.38
C ALA A 226 -20.14 16.02 -26.97
N VAL A 227 -21.01 15.01 -26.93
CA VAL A 227 -20.81 13.70 -27.57
C VAL A 227 -21.44 13.73 -28.97
N ARG A 228 -20.64 13.51 -30.02
CA ARG A 228 -21.06 12.97 -31.33
C ARG A 228 -19.96 11.98 -31.73
N GLY A 229 -20.21 10.68 -31.76
CA GLY A 229 -20.98 10.01 -32.80
C GLY A 229 -19.98 9.35 -33.76
N VAL A 230 -19.56 8.11 -33.45
CA VAL A 230 -18.66 7.30 -34.31
C VAL A 230 -19.49 6.69 -35.45
N PRO A 231 -19.11 6.85 -36.73
CA PRO A 231 -19.62 5.97 -37.78
C PRO A 231 -18.83 4.66 -37.75
N ALA A 232 -19.57 3.57 -37.83
CA ALA A 232 -19.08 2.21 -38.00
C ALA A 232 -18.57 1.99 -39.43
N GLU A 233 -17.49 1.23 -39.58
CA GLU A 233 -17.09 0.44 -40.76
C GLU A 233 -15.84 -0.36 -40.32
N GLY A 234 -15.67 -1.66 -40.54
CA GLY A 234 -16.33 -2.56 -41.47
C GLY A 234 -15.26 -3.22 -42.36
N ALA A 235 -15.04 -4.52 -42.13
CA ALA A 235 -14.60 -5.56 -43.08
C ALA A 235 -13.19 -5.57 -43.71
N ALA A 236 -12.58 -6.78 -43.64
CA ALA A 236 -11.86 -7.56 -44.67
C ALA A 236 -10.67 -6.90 -45.42
N HIS A 237 -9.53 -7.55 -45.72
CA HIS A 237 -9.14 -8.93 -45.94
C HIS A 237 -7.68 -9.13 -45.51
#